data_AF-A0A9E4J9U3-F1
#
_entry.id   AF-A0A9E4J9U3-F1
#
_cell.length_a   1.000
_cell.length_b   1.000
_cell.length_c   1.000
_cell.angle_alpha   90.00
_cell.angle_beta   90.00
_cell.angle_gamma   90.00
#
_symmetry.space_group_name_H-M   'P 1'
#
loop_
_entity.id
_entity.type
_entity.pdbx_description
1 polymer ?
#
loop_
_entity_poly.entity_id
_entity_poly.type
_entity_poly.pdbx_seq_one_letter_code
_entity_poly.pdbx_strand_id
1 'polypeptide(L)'
;VPTDRALIEPGDIPAANMVFVLVAWASGAFLGGGTAARIARQAKRRLALIVGAFFLIAGVYNMATIPSPLWFWIVGILLFLPSAHLGAKVLGGPEEQ
;
A
#
# COMPACT_ATOMS: atom_id res chain seq x y z
N VAL A 1 2.15 -2.93 -44.06
CA VAL A 1 2.37 -3.94 -43.00
C VAL A 1 1.17 -3.91 -42.08
N PRO A 2 0.33 -4.96 -42.07
CA PRO A 2 -0.88 -4.97 -41.26
C PRO A 2 -0.53 -5.23 -39.79
N THR A 3 -0.69 -4.19 -38.98
CA THR A 3 -1.52 -4.23 -37.76
C THR A 3 -1.30 -5.41 -36.81
N ASP A 4 -0.08 -5.54 -36.29
CA ASP A 4 0.24 -6.31 -35.07
C ASP A 4 -0.41 -5.73 -33.80
N ARG A 5 -0.83 -4.46 -33.85
CA ARG A 5 -1.59 -3.77 -32.79
C ARG A 5 -2.99 -4.35 -32.51
N ALA A 6 -3.43 -5.34 -33.28
CA ALA A 6 -4.73 -6.00 -33.12
C ALA A 6 -4.72 -7.19 -32.14
N LEU A 7 -3.56 -7.60 -31.59
CA LEU A 7 -3.47 -8.74 -30.67
C LEU A 7 -3.46 -8.36 -29.18
N ILE A 8 -3.38 -7.07 -28.86
CA ILE A 8 -3.56 -6.60 -27.48
C ILE A 8 -5.02 -6.19 -27.35
N GLU A 9 -5.85 -7.08 -26.83
CA GLU A 9 -7.22 -6.73 -26.46
C GLU A 9 -7.17 -5.56 -25.44
N PRO A 10 -7.76 -4.39 -25.72
CA PRO A 10 -7.66 -3.20 -24.86
C PRO A 10 -8.31 -3.32 -23.47
N GLY A 11 -8.76 -4.51 -23.07
CA GLY A 11 -9.56 -4.74 -21.87
C GLY A 11 -8.84 -5.46 -20.72
N ASP A 12 -7.79 -6.23 -21.02
CA ASP A 12 -7.18 -7.10 -20.01
C ASP A 12 -5.89 -6.49 -19.48
N ILE A 13 -6.00 -5.47 -18.62
CA ILE A 13 -4.90 -5.21 -17.67
C ILE A 13 -4.89 -6.44 -16.76
N PRO A 14 -3.87 -7.32 -16.80
CA PRO A 14 -3.93 -8.56 -16.06
C PRO A 14 -4.08 -8.24 -14.57
N ALA A 15 -4.98 -8.93 -13.88
CA ALA A 15 -5.19 -8.75 -12.44
C ALA A 15 -3.87 -8.86 -11.64
N ALA A 16 -2.88 -9.57 -12.17
CA ALA A 16 -1.51 -9.63 -11.68
C ALA A 16 -0.86 -8.24 -11.48
N ASN A 17 -1.11 -7.28 -12.35
CA ASN A 17 -0.56 -5.92 -12.23
C ASN A 17 -1.12 -5.19 -11.01
N MET A 18 -2.41 -5.38 -10.72
CA MET A 18 -3.06 -4.80 -9.54
C MET A 18 -2.54 -5.45 -8.26
N VAL A 19 -2.36 -6.78 -8.26
CA VAL A 19 -1.74 -7.49 -7.12
C VAL A 19 -0.31 -6.99 -6.87
N PHE A 20 0.48 -6.75 -7.92
CA PHE A 20 1.81 -6.17 -7.79
C PHE A 20 1.77 -4.81 -7.10
N VAL A 21 0.83 -3.95 -7.47
CA VAL A 21 0.63 -2.63 -6.81
C VAL A 21 0.25 -2.80 -5.34
N LEU A 22 -0.67 -3.72 -5.00
CA LEU A 22 -1.04 -4.00 -3.61
C LEU A 22 0.15 -4.47 -2.78
N VAL A 23 0.99 -5.34 -3.32
CA VAL A 23 2.20 -5.84 -2.62
C VAL A 23 3.23 -4.73 -2.45
N ALA A 24 3.43 -3.89 -3.46
CA ALA A 24 4.32 -2.73 -3.37
C ALA A 24 3.83 -1.75 -2.29
N TRP A 25 2.52 -1.50 -2.24
CA TRP A 25 1.90 -0.69 -1.19
C TRP A 25 2.02 -1.31 0.20
N ALA A 26 1.78 -2.62 0.34
CA ALA A 26 1.93 -3.36 1.58
C ALA A 26 3.34 -3.23 2.16
N SER A 27 4.34 -3.51 1.31
CA SER A 27 5.75 -3.49 1.68
C SER A 27 6.22 -2.07 2.01
N GLY A 28 5.77 -1.07 1.25
CA GLY A 28 6.03 0.34 1.55
C GLY A 28 5.45 0.77 2.90
N ALA A 29 4.18 0.45 3.18
CA ALA A 29 3.54 0.76 4.45
C ALA A 29 4.21 0.04 5.63
N PHE A 30 4.60 -1.23 5.44
CA PHE A 30 5.28 -2.04 6.45
C PHE A 30 6.68 -1.50 6.77
N LEU A 31 7.53 -1.31 5.75
CA LEU A 31 8.90 -0.82 5.93
C LEU A 31 8.92 0.64 6.38
N GLY A 32 8.06 1.48 5.82
CA GLY A 32 7.93 2.89 6.19
C GLY A 32 7.41 3.06 7.61
N GLY A 33 6.33 2.36 7.97
CA GLY A 33 5.76 2.39 9.32
C GLY A 33 6.74 1.84 10.37
N GLY A 34 7.46 0.76 10.02
CA GLY A 34 8.50 0.19 10.85
C GLY A 34 9.70 1.11 11.07
N THR A 35 10.19 1.74 10.00
CA THR A 35 11.30 2.71 10.08
C THR A 35 10.89 3.95 10.88
N ALA A 36 9.68 4.46 10.66
CA ALA A 36 9.13 5.59 11.42
C ALA A 36 8.98 5.27 12.91
N ALA A 37 8.51 4.06 13.24
CA ALA A 37 8.43 3.58 14.63
C ALA A 37 9.82 3.42 15.27
N ARG A 38 10.84 3.03 14.51
CA ARG A 38 12.22 2.89 15.00
C ARG A 38 12.89 4.24 15.28
N ILE A 39 12.58 5.26 14.48
CA ILE A 39 13.10 6.63 14.67
C ILE A 39 12.37 7.35 15.82
N ALA A 40 11.09 7.03 16.04
CA ALA A 40 10.28 7.66 17.07
C ALA A 40 10.75 7.29 18.49
N ARG A 41 11.21 8.28 19.25
CA ARG A 41 11.66 8.10 20.65
C ARG A 41 10.51 7.93 21.66
N GLN A 42 9.35 8.56 21.45
CA GLN A 42 8.24 8.56 22.43
C GLN A 42 6.83 8.37 21.80
N ALA A 43 6.71 8.23 20.48
CA ALA A 43 5.41 8.18 19.79
C ALA A 43 5.38 7.17 18.62
N LYS A 44 5.97 5.98 18.83
CA LYS A 44 6.16 4.92 17.81
C LYS A 44 4.88 4.59 17.04
N ARG A 45 3.78 4.35 17.76
CA ARG A 45 2.44 4.10 17.18
C ARG A 45 1.90 5.26 16.36
N ARG A 46 2.08 6.49 16.83
CA ARG A 46 1.49 7.69 16.21
C ARG A 46 2.19 8.02 14.89
N LEU A 47 3.52 7.91 14.84
CA LEU A 47 4.28 8.06 13.59
C LEU A 47 3.97 6.95 12.58
N ALA A 48 3.86 5.70 13.02
CA ALA A 48 3.47 4.61 12.14
C ALA A 48 2.07 4.78 11.55
N LEU A 49 1.10 5.27 12.34
CA LEU A 49 -0.24 5.59 11.86
C LEU A 49 -0.23 6.73 10.84
N ILE A 50 0.64 7.74 11.00
CA ILE A 50 0.80 8.82 10.01
C ILE A 50 1.31 8.25 8.68
N VAL A 51 2.29 7.34 8.71
CA VAL A 51 2.78 6.68 7.49
C VAL A 51 1.69 5.82 6.84
N GLY A 52 0.94 5.05 7.64
CA GLY A 52 -0.21 4.29 7.15
C GLY A 52 -1.30 5.18 6.54
N ALA A 53 -1.61 6.31 7.17
CA ALA A 53 -2.57 7.29 6.66
C ALA A 53 -2.10 7.94 5.36
N PHE A 54 -0.80 8.23 5.23
CA PHE A 54 -0.23 8.74 3.98
C PHE A 54 -0.39 7.72 2.84
N PHE A 55 -0.06 6.45 3.09
CA PHE A 55 -0.27 5.38 2.10
C PHE A 55 -1.75 5.18 1.75
N LEU A 56 -2.65 5.30 2.73
CA LEU A 56 -4.09 5.23 2.49
C LEU A 56 -4.56 6.38 1.58
N ILE A 57 -4.16 7.62 1.86
CA ILE A 57 -4.53 8.79 1.04
C ILE A 57 -3.96 8.65 -0.38
N ALA A 58 -2.68 8.26 -0.50
CA ALA A 58 -2.04 8.06 -1.79
C ALA A 58 -2.71 6.92 -2.59
N GLY A 59 -3.07 5.82 -1.92
CA GLY A 59 -3.79 4.69 -2.52
C GLY A 59 -5.18 5.08 -3.01
N VAL A 60 -5.96 5.78 -2.18
CA VAL A 60 -7.29 6.29 -2.54
C VAL A 60 -7.20 7.29 -3.70
N TYR A 61 -6.20 8.17 -3.70
CA TYR A 61 -5.97 9.09 -4.82
C TYR A 61 -5.66 8.33 -6.12
N ASN A 62 -4.80 7.30 -6.05
CA ASN A 62 -4.50 6.46 -7.20
C ASN A 62 -5.73 5.72 -7.73
N MET A 63 -6.54 5.17 -6.83
CA MET A 63 -7.79 4.49 -7.17
C MET A 63 -8.89 5.42 -7.71
N ALA A 64 -8.92 6.68 -7.28
CA ALA A 64 -9.84 7.69 -7.77
C ALA A 64 -9.44 8.27 -9.14
N THR A 65 -8.14 8.30 -9.43
CA THR A 65 -7.58 8.78 -10.71
C THR A 65 -7.58 7.70 -11.78
N ILE A 66 -7.38 6.44 -11.39
CA ILE A 66 -7.41 5.29 -12.29
C ILE A 66 -8.69 4.50 -11.99
N PRO A 67 -9.68 4.47 -12.91
CA PRO A 67 -10.90 3.69 -12.70
C PRO A 67 -10.53 2.23 -12.45
N SER A 68 -10.78 1.79 -11.23
CA SER A 68 -10.27 0.54 -10.68
C SER A 68 -11.43 -0.28 -10.10
N PRO A 69 -11.37 -1.62 -10.17
CA PRO A 69 -12.46 -2.48 -9.75
C PRO A 69 -12.67 -2.45 -8.22
N LEU A 70 -13.92 -2.62 -7.77
CA LEU A 70 -14.32 -2.55 -6.36
C LEU A 70 -13.52 -3.49 -5.43
N TRP A 71 -13.12 -4.67 -5.91
CA TRP A 71 -12.33 -5.60 -5.09
C TRP A 71 -10.95 -5.01 -4.72
N PHE A 72 -10.34 -4.23 -5.61
CA PHE A 72 -9.03 -3.61 -5.39
C PHE A 72 -9.12 -2.57 -4.27
N TRP A 73 -10.22 -1.81 -4.24
CA TRP A 73 -10.55 -0.86 -3.18
C TRP A 73 -10.64 -1.53 -1.81
N ILE A 74 -11.44 -2.60 -1.71
CA ILE A 74 -11.65 -3.34 -0.46
C ILE A 74 -10.32 -3.89 0.05
N VAL A 75 -9.55 -4.55 -0.83
CA VAL A 75 -8.27 -5.15 -0.44
C VAL A 75 -7.25 -4.08 -0.07
N GLY A 76 -7.11 -3.01 -0.85
CA GLY A 76 -6.16 -1.93 -0.58
C GLY A 76 -6.39 -1.26 0.77
N ILE A 77 -7.63 -0.83 1.05
CA ILE A 77 -8.00 -0.19 2.32
C ILE A 77 -7.73 -1.12 3.50
N LEU A 78 -8.11 -2.40 3.36
CA LEU A 78 -7.83 -3.41 4.39
C LEU A 78 -6.35 -3.69 4.56
N LEU A 79 -5.50 -3.44 3.56
CA LEU A 79 -4.07 -3.72 3.63
C LEU A 79 -3.28 -2.60 4.32
N PHE A 80 -3.62 -1.33 4.06
CA PHE A 80 -2.78 -0.20 4.48
C PHE A 80 -2.63 -0.07 6.01
N LEU A 81 -3.74 -0.09 6.75
CA LEU A 81 -3.74 0.07 8.21
C LEU A 81 -3.03 -1.08 8.95
N PRO A 82 -3.35 -2.37 8.70
CA PRO A 82 -2.67 -3.46 9.37
C PRO A 82 -1.23 -3.63 8.91
N SER A 83 -0.87 -3.34 7.65
CA SER A 83 0.53 -3.40 7.21
C SER A 83 1.38 -2.35 7.91
N ALA A 84 0.88 -1.13 8.06
CA ALA A 84 1.56 -0.08 8.84
C ALA A 84 1.68 -0.46 10.32
N HIS A 85 0.63 -1.04 10.91
CA HIS A 85 0.64 -1.47 12.31
C HIS A 85 1.60 -2.65 12.57
N LEU A 86 1.60 -3.65 11.68
CA LEU A 86 2.51 -4.79 11.74
C LEU A 86 3.96 -4.34 11.54
N GLY A 87 4.22 -3.41 10.62
CA GLY A 87 5.53 -2.80 10.43
C GLY A 87 6.05 -2.14 11.70
N ALA A 88 5.21 -1.33 12.33
CA ALA A 88 5.54 -0.69 13.60
C ALA A 88 5.85 -1.69 14.72
N LYS A 89 5.04 -2.75 14.83
CA LYS A 89 5.20 -3.78 15.87
C LYS A 89 6.47 -4.63 15.66
N VAL A 90 6.75 -5.02 14.42
CA VAL A 90 7.86 -5.93 14.09
C VAL A 90 9.20 -5.19 14.02
N LEU A 91 9.23 -3.99 13.45
CA LEU A 91 10.48 -3.24 13.18
C LEU A 91 10.74 -2.09 14.16
N GLY A 92 9.72 -1.59 14.87
CA GLY A 92 9.84 -0.45 15.80
C GLY A 92 10.56 -0.76 17.13
N GLY A 93 10.92 -2.02 17.37
CA GLY A 93 11.55 -2.48 18.62
C GLY A 93 10.60 -2.39 19.83
N PRO A 94 10.95 -2.99 20.99
CA PRO A 94 10.09 -3.03 22.16
C PRO A 94 9.58 -1.63 22.52
N GLU A 95 8.26 -1.50 22.67
CA GLU A 95 7.66 -0.38 23.39
C GLU A 95 8.16 -0.50 24.83
N GLU A 96 9.14 0.31 25.20
CA GLU A 96 9.40 0.60 26.59
C GLU A 96 8.16 1.37 27.06
N GLN A 97 7.26 0.64 27.72
CA GLN A 97 6.01 1.13 28.29
C GLN A 97 6.29 2.14 29.40
#